data_AF-A0AA38UM67-F1
#
_entry.id   AF-A0AA38UM67-F1
#
_cell.length_a   1.000
_cell.length_b   1.000
_cell.length_c   1.000
_cell.angle_alpha   90.00
_cell.angle_beta   90.00
_cell.angle_gamma   90.00
#
_symmetry.space_group_name_H-M   'P 1'
#
loop_
_entity.id
_entity.type
_entity.pdbx_description
1 polymer ?
#
loop_
_entity_poly.entity_id
_entity_poly.type
_entity_poly.pdbx_seq_one_letter_code
_entity_poly.pdbx_strand_id
1 'polypeptide(L)'
;MKSLKALSKEILFDFNAQHDCASGECKIDNSTEFVIQEHIKTAKNKKTVYHSDDIRYLMNMHALHNAHLVREVLPQSLVITIPLQIHRNEFHEELSQGLQESGAEKRAQSKAKAAATRAKNQFTKQVQGRTTQGANITLREEGS
;
A
#
# COMPACT_ATOMS: atom_id res chain seq x y z
N MET A 1 33.60 -0.69 16.57
CA MET A 1 32.44 0.13 16.96
C MET A 1 31.98 -0.29 18.35
N LYS A 2 32.01 0.60 19.35
CA LYS A 2 31.48 0.30 20.69
C LYS A 2 29.96 0.33 20.60
N SER A 3 29.30 -0.79 20.90
CA SER A 3 27.84 -0.83 21.03
C SER A 3 27.46 -0.06 22.29
N LEU A 4 26.83 1.11 22.10
CA LEU A 4 26.20 1.86 23.18
C LEU A 4 24.94 1.12 23.60
N LYS A 5 25.00 0.48 24.77
CA LYS A 5 23.81 -0.09 25.42
C LYS A 5 23.17 1.01 26.27
N ALA A 6 22.14 1.65 25.74
CA ALA A 6 21.28 2.52 26.54
C ALA A 6 20.45 1.66 27.50
N LEU A 7 20.29 2.09 28.75
CA LEU A 7 19.31 1.50 29.65
C LEU A 7 17.91 1.88 29.15
N SER A 8 16.92 1.00 29.28
CA SER A 8 15.55 1.28 28.81
C SER A 8 14.95 2.58 29.36
N LYS A 9 15.44 3.06 30.51
CA LYS A 9 15.01 4.32 31.14
C LYS A 9 15.61 5.58 30.49
N GLU A 10 16.60 5.43 29.60
CA GLU A 10 17.29 6.53 28.93
C GLU A 10 16.75 6.77 27.50
N ILE A 11 15.91 5.87 26.99
CA ILE A 11 15.27 6.00 25.68
C ILE A 11 13.96 6.77 25.87
N LEU A 12 13.87 7.97 25.28
CA LEU A 12 12.68 8.81 25.38
C LEU A 12 11.54 8.29 24.50
N PHE A 13 11.81 8.05 23.22
CA PHE A 13 10.88 7.49 22.25
C PHE A 13 11.60 7.06 20.97
N ASP A 14 10.97 6.16 20.22
CA ASP A 14 11.41 5.79 18.88
C ASP A 14 10.85 6.74 17.83
N PHE A 15 11.65 7.05 16.83
CA PHE A 15 11.26 7.82 15.64
C PHE A 15 11.70 7.09 14.36
N ASN A 16 11.04 7.42 13.26
CA ASN A 16 11.37 6.87 11.95
C ASN A 16 12.17 7.91 11.17
N ALA A 17 13.41 7.56 10.83
CA ALA A 17 14.24 8.33 9.91
C ALA A 17 14.69 7.42 8.76
N GLN A 18 14.65 7.96 7.54
CA GLN A 18 15.08 7.29 6.32
C GLN A 18 16.12 8.16 5.64
N HIS A 19 17.14 7.54 5.02
CA HIS A 19 18.14 8.29 4.28
C HIS A 19 17.50 9.00 3.06
N ASP A 20 17.90 10.23 2.78
CA ASP A 20 17.45 10.95 1.57
C ASP A 20 18.21 10.45 0.34
N CYS A 21 17.85 9.25 -0.10
CA CYS A 21 18.51 8.57 -1.21
C CYS A 21 18.39 9.32 -2.53
N ALA A 22 17.34 10.13 -2.69
CA ALA A 22 17.11 10.92 -3.89
C ALA A 22 18.16 12.02 -4.02
N SER A 23 18.43 12.74 -2.94
CA SER A 23 19.48 13.77 -2.91
C SER A 23 20.89 13.18 -2.82
N GLY A 24 21.05 12.03 -2.14
CA GLY A 24 22.34 11.36 -1.97
C GLY A 24 22.79 10.49 -3.15
N GLU A 25 22.01 10.46 -4.24
CA GLU A 25 22.28 9.67 -5.45
C GLU A 25 22.68 8.21 -5.13
N CYS A 26 21.97 7.61 -4.16
CA CYS A 26 22.33 6.30 -3.63
C CYS A 26 22.22 5.21 -4.70
N LYS A 27 23.21 4.32 -4.71
CA LYS A 27 23.28 3.26 -5.74
C LYS A 27 22.35 2.12 -5.36
N ILE A 28 21.51 1.71 -6.30
CA ILE A 28 20.73 0.48 -6.18
C ILE A 28 21.47 -0.59 -6.95
N ASP A 29 21.92 -1.62 -6.24
CA ASP A 29 22.61 -2.76 -6.85
C ASP A 29 22.06 -4.09 -6.33
N ASN A 30 22.39 -5.17 -7.02
CA ASN A 30 22.13 -6.51 -6.53
C ASN A 30 23.09 -6.80 -5.38
N SER A 31 22.54 -7.01 -4.19
CA SER A 31 23.35 -7.49 -3.08
C SER A 31 23.78 -8.93 -3.32
N THR A 32 24.78 -9.35 -2.56
CA THR A 32 25.22 -10.75 -2.46
C THR A 32 24.22 -11.63 -1.71
N GLU A 33 23.14 -11.06 -1.16
CA GLU A 33 22.10 -11.79 -0.44
C GLU A 33 21.00 -12.25 -1.39
N PHE A 34 20.51 -13.47 -1.19
CA PHE A 34 19.34 -13.98 -1.89
C PHE A 34 18.06 -13.60 -1.17
N VAL A 35 16.99 -13.36 -1.92
CA VAL A 35 15.64 -13.19 -1.34
C VAL A 35 15.23 -14.51 -0.69
N ILE A 36 14.81 -14.45 0.57
CA ILE A 36 14.27 -15.59 1.33
C ILE A 36 12.75 -15.52 1.30
N GLN A 37 12.10 -16.62 0.92
CA GLN A 37 10.64 -16.78 0.98
C GLN A 37 10.33 -18.09 1.70
N GLU A 38 9.46 -18.06 2.71
CA GLU A 38 9.12 -19.26 3.51
C GLU A 38 10.35 -20.00 4.06
N HIS A 39 11.38 -19.24 4.46
CA HIS A 39 12.69 -19.73 4.94
C HIS A 39 13.57 -20.43 3.86
N ILE A 40 13.14 -20.43 2.60
CA ILE A 40 13.89 -20.99 1.48
C ILE A 40 14.56 -19.86 0.70
N LYS A 41 15.86 -20.01 0.41
CA LYS A 41 16.60 -19.07 -0.47
C LYS A 41 16.12 -19.24 -1.91
N THR A 42 15.71 -18.14 -2.51
CA THR A 42 15.37 -18.12 -3.95
C THR A 42 16.63 -17.91 -4.79
N ALA A 43 16.54 -18.10 -6.11
CA ALA A 43 17.61 -17.78 -7.04
C ALA A 43 17.78 -16.26 -7.30
N LYS A 44 16.91 -15.42 -6.73
CA LYS A 44 16.92 -13.97 -6.96
C LYS A 44 17.80 -13.29 -5.91
N ASN A 45 18.75 -12.48 -6.38
CA ASN A 45 19.47 -11.55 -5.51
C ASN A 45 18.53 -10.45 -5.02
N LYS A 46 18.70 -10.05 -3.78
CA LYS A 46 17.99 -8.94 -3.16
C LYS A 46 18.58 -7.64 -3.70
N LYS A 47 17.72 -6.79 -4.27
CA LYS A 47 18.11 -5.42 -4.60
C LYS A 47 18.28 -4.64 -3.30
N THR A 48 19.44 -4.05 -3.12
CA THR A 48 19.79 -3.29 -1.92
C THR A 48 20.24 -1.89 -2.32
N VAL A 49 19.85 -0.92 -1.51
CA VAL A 49 20.29 0.47 -1.65
C VAL A 49 21.59 0.62 -0.85
N TYR A 50 22.64 1.07 -1.51
CA TYR A 50 23.91 1.46 -0.91
C TYR A 50 23.90 2.96 -0.71
N HIS A 51 23.78 3.36 0.55
CA HIS A 51 23.72 4.77 0.93
C HIS A 51 25.08 5.44 0.78
N SER A 52 25.07 6.69 0.32
CA SER A 52 26.19 7.62 0.45
C SER A 52 26.47 7.92 1.92
N ASP A 53 27.71 8.26 2.26
CA ASP A 53 28.12 8.59 3.64
C ASP A 53 27.73 10.03 4.04
N ASP A 54 26.58 10.51 3.56
CA ASP A 54 26.06 11.81 3.92
C ASP A 54 25.13 11.72 5.15
N ILE A 55 24.91 12.89 5.76
CA ILE A 55 24.12 13.02 6.98
C ILE A 55 22.69 13.47 6.72
N ARG A 56 22.17 13.26 5.50
CA ARG A 56 20.84 13.77 5.11
C ARG A 56 19.77 12.69 5.26
N TYR A 57 18.86 12.93 6.19
CA TYR A 57 17.77 12.01 6.51
C TYR A 57 16.43 12.72 6.48
N LEU A 58 15.41 12.00 6.02
CA LEU A 58 14.01 12.35 6.06
C LEU A 58 13.39 11.73 7.32
N MET A 59 12.89 12.58 8.20
CA MET A 59 12.18 12.14 9.40
C MET A 59 10.67 12.13 9.14
N ASN A 60 10.01 11.03 9.52
CA ASN A 60 8.56 10.96 9.40
C ASN A 60 7.88 11.62 10.62
N MET A 61 7.40 12.84 10.43
CA MET A 61 6.75 13.64 11.46
C MET A 61 5.33 13.18 11.83
N HIS A 62 4.77 12.21 11.11
CA HIS A 62 3.36 11.85 11.21
C HIS A 62 3.08 10.36 11.42
N ALA A 63 4.01 9.46 11.12
CA ALA A 63 3.71 8.02 11.03
C ALA A 63 4.05 7.16 12.26
N LEU A 64 4.08 7.73 13.46
CA LEU A 64 4.27 6.96 14.69
C LEU A 64 3.37 7.49 15.80
N HIS A 65 3.04 6.61 16.77
CA HIS A 65 2.30 6.95 18.00
C HIS A 65 2.97 8.07 18.82
N ASN A 66 4.22 8.42 18.51
CA ASN A 66 5.04 9.41 19.20
C ASN A 66 5.15 10.75 18.45
N ALA A 67 4.32 11.01 17.44
CA ALA A 67 4.40 12.24 16.65
C ALA A 67 4.37 13.53 17.50
N HIS A 68 3.62 13.53 18.62
CA HIS A 68 3.59 14.65 19.55
C HIS A 68 4.94 14.88 20.27
N LEU A 69 5.62 13.80 20.69
CA LEU A 69 6.94 13.87 21.34
C LEU A 69 8.02 14.35 20.38
N VAL A 70 7.99 13.89 19.12
CA VAL A 70 8.92 14.36 18.06
C VAL A 70 8.79 15.88 17.88
N ARG A 71 7.56 16.39 17.90
CA ARG A 71 7.28 17.82 17.74
C ARG A 71 7.70 18.66 18.95
N GLU A 72 7.68 18.08 20.14
CA GLU A 72 8.10 18.75 21.37
C GLU A 72 9.63 18.90 21.44
N VAL A 73 10.37 17.91 20.95
CA VAL A 73 11.85 17.91 20.98
C VAL A 73 12.45 18.73 19.84
N LEU A 74 11.77 18.83 18.69
CA LEU A 74 12.31 19.56 17.54
C LEU A 74 12.03 21.06 17.62
N PRO A 75 12.94 21.91 17.10
CA PRO A 75 12.69 23.34 16.96
C PRO A 75 11.41 23.61 16.19
N GLN A 76 10.65 24.62 16.63
CA GLN A 76 9.39 25.00 16.00
C GLN A 76 9.55 25.31 14.50
N SER A 77 10.70 25.83 14.08
CA SER A 77 11.01 26.09 12.66
C SER A 77 10.96 24.84 11.77
N LEU A 78 11.16 23.65 12.32
CA LEU A 78 11.10 22.37 11.60
C LEU A 78 9.72 21.69 11.68
N VAL A 79 8.88 22.15 12.61
CA VAL A 79 7.60 21.54 12.95
C VAL A 79 6.40 22.39 12.52
N ILE A 80 6.65 23.66 12.21
CA ILE A 80 5.59 24.60 11.85
C ILE A 80 4.80 24.05 10.66
N THR A 81 3.50 23.89 10.87
CA THR A 81 2.62 23.41 9.80
C THR A 81 2.43 24.54 8.81
N ILE A 82 2.94 24.36 7.60
CA ILE A 82 2.72 25.31 6.51
C ILE A 82 1.34 24.99 5.92
N PRO A 83 0.38 25.93 5.93
CA PRO A 83 -0.92 25.71 5.31
C PRO A 83 -0.74 25.40 3.82
N LEU A 84 -1.27 24.27 3.37
CA LEU A 84 -1.26 23.91 1.96
C LEU A 84 -2.04 24.94 1.12
N GLN A 85 -3.10 25.50 1.69
CA GLN A 85 -3.96 26.51 1.07
C GLN A 85 -4.38 27.55 2.11
N ILE A 86 -4.36 28.82 1.71
CA ILE A 86 -4.78 29.96 2.55
C ILE A 86 -6.31 29.93 2.70
N HIS A 87 -7.02 29.76 1.60
CA HIS A 87 -8.48 29.67 1.54
C HIS A 87 -8.94 28.21 1.64
N ARG A 88 -8.72 27.61 2.80
CA ARG A 88 -8.99 26.19 3.06
C ARG A 88 -10.39 25.76 2.60
N ASN A 89 -11.42 26.57 2.86
CA ASN A 89 -12.80 26.20 2.56
C ASN A 89 -13.06 26.12 1.05
N GLU A 90 -12.62 27.13 0.29
CA GLU A 90 -12.75 27.17 -1.17
C GLU A 90 -12.04 25.97 -1.81
N PHE A 91 -10.85 25.62 -1.32
CA PHE A 91 -10.12 24.44 -1.78
C PHE A 91 -10.88 23.13 -1.51
N HIS A 92 -11.51 22.99 -0.33
CA HIS A 92 -12.33 21.81 -0.04
C HIS A 92 -13.59 21.77 -0.89
N GLU A 93 -14.20 22.91 -1.19
CA GLU A 93 -15.37 22.99 -2.06
C GLU A 93 -15.03 22.56 -3.49
N GLU A 94 -13.93 23.06 -4.06
CA GLU A 94 -13.44 22.67 -5.38
C GLU A 94 -13.19 21.15 -5.46
N LEU A 95 -12.45 20.59 -4.50
CA LEU A 95 -12.20 19.15 -4.44
C LEU A 95 -13.48 18.33 -4.26
N SER A 96 -14.41 18.82 -3.44
CA SER A 96 -15.69 18.15 -3.20
C SER A 96 -16.53 18.10 -4.49
N GLN A 97 -16.58 19.20 -5.25
CA GLN A 97 -17.27 19.25 -6.55
C GLN A 97 -16.69 18.21 -7.51
N GLY A 98 -15.37 18.19 -7.72
CA GLY A 98 -14.73 17.21 -8.60
C GLY A 98 -14.92 15.75 -8.14
N LEU A 99 -14.94 15.50 -6.83
CA LEU A 99 -15.20 14.17 -6.27
C LEU A 99 -16.66 13.74 -6.43
N GLN A 100 -17.61 14.66 -6.36
CA GLN A 100 -19.03 14.35 -6.57
C GLN A 100 -19.28 13.92 -8.01
N GLU A 101 -18.73 14.65 -8.98
CA GLU A 101 -18.81 14.34 -10.41
C GLU A 101 -18.17 12.98 -10.73
N SER A 102 -16.89 12.81 -10.39
CA SER A 102 -16.16 11.57 -10.66
C SER A 102 -16.71 10.38 -9.84
N GLY A 103 -17.25 10.63 -8.64
CA GLY A 103 -17.86 9.62 -7.79
C GLY A 103 -19.17 9.10 -8.34
N ALA A 104 -19.98 9.94 -8.98
CA ALA A 104 -21.19 9.49 -9.68
C ALA A 104 -20.84 8.56 -10.85
N GLU A 105 -19.86 8.96 -11.66
CA GLU A 105 -19.40 8.17 -12.80
C GLU A 105 -18.81 6.81 -12.36
N LYS A 106 -17.91 6.80 -11.38
CA LYS A 106 -17.31 5.56 -10.84
C LYS A 106 -18.36 4.62 -10.24
N ARG A 107 -19.41 5.16 -9.61
CA ARG A 107 -20.54 4.37 -9.10
C ARG A 107 -21.37 3.77 -10.23
N ALA A 108 -21.61 4.51 -11.31
CA ALA A 108 -22.31 4.00 -12.49
C ALA A 108 -21.52 2.89 -13.18
N GLN A 109 -20.22 3.09 -13.39
CA GLN A 109 -19.32 2.07 -13.96
C GLN A 109 -19.27 0.81 -13.10
N SER A 110 -19.16 0.95 -11.77
CA SER A 110 -19.18 -0.18 -10.84
C SER A 110 -20.50 -0.96 -10.90
N LYS A 111 -21.64 -0.26 -10.97
CA LYS A 111 -22.96 -0.88 -11.15
C LYS A 111 -23.07 -1.65 -12.47
N ALA A 112 -22.60 -1.06 -13.57
CA ALA A 112 -22.61 -1.71 -14.88
C ALA A 112 -21.74 -2.98 -14.90
N LYS A 113 -20.52 -2.91 -14.35
CA LYS A 113 -19.63 -4.06 -14.20
C LYS A 113 -20.27 -5.15 -13.35
N ALA A 114 -20.86 -4.80 -12.21
CA ALA A 114 -21.54 -5.75 -11.33
C ALA A 114 -22.74 -6.43 -12.03
N ALA A 115 -23.53 -5.68 -12.80
CA ALA A 115 -24.63 -6.23 -13.58
C ALA A 115 -24.13 -7.22 -14.66
N ALA A 116 -23.09 -6.86 -15.40
CA ALA A 116 -22.46 -7.73 -16.39
C ALA A 116 -21.91 -9.03 -15.76
N THR A 117 -21.24 -8.94 -14.61
CA THR A 117 -20.77 -10.12 -13.87
C THR A 117 -21.92 -11.00 -13.40
N ARG A 118 -23.01 -10.41 -12.89
CA ARG A 118 -24.21 -11.18 -12.48
C ARG A 118 -24.85 -11.91 -13.66
N ALA A 119 -25.01 -11.25 -14.81
CA ALA A 119 -25.55 -11.86 -16.01
C ALA A 119 -24.68 -13.02 -16.50
N LYS A 120 -23.35 -12.83 -16.53
CA LYS A 120 -22.39 -13.90 -16.88
C LYS A 120 -22.51 -15.09 -15.93
N ASN A 121 -22.54 -14.85 -14.63
CA ASN A 121 -22.64 -15.91 -13.63
C ASN A 121 -23.99 -16.65 -13.68
N GLN A 122 -25.09 -15.95 -13.99
CA GLN A 122 -26.40 -16.58 -14.22
C GLN A 122 -26.37 -17.48 -15.46
N PHE A 123 -25.77 -17.02 -16.56
CA PHE A 123 -25.60 -17.83 -17.76
C PHE A 123 -24.74 -19.07 -17.48
N THR A 124 -23.59 -18.92 -16.81
CA THR A 124 -22.72 -20.05 -16.44
C THR A 124 -23.45 -21.05 -15.55
N LYS A 125 -24.26 -20.59 -14.57
CA LYS A 125 -25.08 -21.47 -13.73
C LYS A 125 -26.16 -22.20 -14.53
N GLN A 126 -26.82 -21.54 -15.48
CA GLN A 126 -27.83 -22.19 -16.33
C GLN A 126 -27.22 -23.22 -17.28
N VAL A 127 -26.05 -22.93 -17.85
CA VAL A 127 -25.32 -23.86 -18.72
C VAL A 127 -24.86 -25.07 -17.91
N GLN A 128 -24.29 -24.87 -16.71
CA GLN A 128 -23.89 -25.96 -15.81
C GLN A 128 -25.08 -26.80 -15.33
N GLY A 129 -26.23 -26.18 -15.04
CA GLY A 129 -27.45 -26.89 -14.68
C GLY A 129 -28.03 -27.73 -15.83
N ARG A 130 -27.97 -27.21 -17.07
CA ARG A 130 -28.39 -27.95 -18.28
C ARG A 130 -27.47 -29.11 -18.63
N THR A 131 -26.14 -28.96 -18.51
CA THR A 131 -25.20 -30.05 -18.78
C THR A 131 -25.34 -31.19 -17.76
N THR A 132 -25.65 -30.90 -16.49
CA THR A 132 -25.92 -31.94 -15.48
C THR A 132 -27.25 -32.67 -15.68
N GLN A 133 -28.26 -32.04 -16.29
CA GLN A 133 -29.55 -32.68 -16.59
C GLN A 133 -29.52 -33.48 -17.91
N GLY A 134 -28.78 -33.02 -18.91
CA GLY A 134 -28.60 -33.75 -20.18
C GLY A 134 -27.80 -35.06 -20.03
N ALA A 135 -26.83 -35.12 -19.11
CA ALA A 135 -26.05 -36.33 -18.83
C ALA A 135 -26.85 -37.43 -18.09
N ASN A 136 -28.01 -37.09 -17.51
CA ASN A 136 -28.81 -38.02 -16.70
C ASN A 136 -29.98 -38.66 -17.49
N ILE A 137 -30.20 -38.24 -18.75
CA ILE A 137 -31.24 -38.80 -19.62
C ILE A 137 -30.68 -39.91 -20.53
N THR A 138 -29.38 -39.93 -20.82
CA THR A 138 -28.73 -40.92 -21.70
C THR A 138 -28.32 -42.24 -21.03
N LEU A 139 -28.55 -42.43 -19.73
CA LEU A 139 -28.15 -43.65 -19.00
C LEU A 139 -29.32 -44.56 -18.58
N ARG A 140 -30.52 -44.39 -19.15
CA ARG A 140 -31.73 -45.13 -18.73
C ARG A 140 -32.37 -46.05 -19.77
N GLU A 141 -31.79 -46.19 -20.96
CA GLU A 141 -32.37 -47.03 -22.04
C GLU A 141 -31.55 -48.29 -22.39
N GLU A 142 -30.44 -48.58 -21.71
CA GLU A 142 -29.70 -49.84 -21.91
C GLU A 142 -29.77 -50.72 -20.66
N GLY A 143 -30.87 -51.45 -20.51
CA GLY A 143 -31.06 -52.38 -19.40
C GLY A 143 -32.41 -53.07 -19.43
N SER A 144 -32.62 -53.95 -20.42
CA SER A 144 -33.62 -55.01 -20.37
C SER A 144 -33.09 -56.28 -21.00
#